data_AF-A0A1B6CZW1-F1
#
_entry.id   AF-A0A1B6CZW1-F1
#
_cell.length_a   1.000
_cell.length_b   1.000
_cell.length_c   1.000
_cell.angle_alpha   90.00
_cell.angle_beta   90.00
_cell.angle_gamma   90.00
#
_symmetry.space_group_name_H-M   'P 1'
#
loop_
_entity.id
_entity.type
_entity.pdbx_description
1 polymer ?
#
loop_
_entity_poly.entity_id
_entity_poly.type
_entity_poly.pdbx_seq_one_letter_code
_entity_poly.pdbx_strand_id
1 'polypeptide(L)'
;FAESADKENPVKFSTSQAANWHAKFSRSGNSRDVPEIQTYIVCLSTAVFLLYFLVLREENDIDAKIGLSLYDKIDGLEEANLNTLYEYNLEKGIDNKEVIKRLQELEDEKKN
;
A
#
# COMPACT_ATOMS: atom_id res chain seq x y z
N PHE A 1 10.98 -13.59 -51.69
CA PHE A 1 10.31 -13.81 -52.99
C PHE A 1 8.82 -13.76 -52.73
N ALA A 2 8.17 -12.63 -53.01
CA ALA A 2 6.71 -12.52 -53.00
C ALA A 2 6.29 -12.38 -54.47
N GLU A 3 5.92 -13.52 -55.06
CA GLU A 3 5.33 -13.61 -56.40
C GLU A 3 4.05 -12.75 -56.44
N SER A 4 3.82 -12.11 -57.58
CA SER A 4 2.70 -11.21 -57.86
C SER A 4 1.35 -11.75 -57.40
N ALA A 5 0.75 -11.10 -56.40
CA ALA A 5 -0.65 -11.31 -56.06
C ALA A 5 -1.52 -10.76 -57.20
N ASP A 6 -2.13 -11.65 -57.98
CA ASP A 6 -3.16 -11.32 -58.96
C ASP A 6 -4.27 -10.50 -58.32
N LYS A 7 -4.38 -9.22 -58.70
CA LYS A 7 -5.32 -8.24 -58.11
C LYS A 7 -6.78 -8.39 -58.59
N GLU A 8 -7.06 -9.30 -59.51
CA GLU A 8 -8.39 -9.45 -60.12
C GLU A 8 -9.34 -10.38 -59.36
N ASN A 9 -8.84 -11.23 -58.46
CA ASN A 9 -9.68 -12.16 -57.71
C ASN A 9 -9.58 -11.90 -56.19
N PRO A 10 -10.68 -12.10 -55.43
CA PRO A 10 -10.65 -11.93 -53.98
C PRO A 10 -9.65 -12.89 -53.35
N VAL A 11 -8.78 -12.35 -52.49
CA VAL A 11 -7.77 -13.13 -51.78
C VAL A 11 -8.47 -14.19 -50.92
N LYS A 12 -8.25 -15.47 -51.24
CA LYS A 12 -8.84 -16.59 -50.51
C LYS A 12 -8.04 -16.84 -49.23
N PHE A 13 -8.54 -16.35 -48.11
CA PHE A 13 -7.91 -16.56 -46.79
C PHE A 13 -8.18 -17.95 -46.19
N SER A 14 -9.11 -18.73 -46.76
CA SER A 14 -9.49 -20.06 -46.29
C SER A 14 -8.39 -21.11 -46.42
N THR A 15 -7.39 -20.89 -47.28
CA THR A 15 -6.23 -21.76 -47.45
C THR A 15 -4.98 -21.24 -46.75
N SER A 16 -5.09 -20.14 -46.00
CA SER A 16 -3.96 -19.56 -45.28
C SER A 16 -3.63 -20.35 -44.01
N GLN A 17 -2.38 -20.27 -43.55
CA GLN A 17 -1.98 -20.88 -42.27
C GLN A 17 -2.77 -20.32 -41.08
N ALA A 18 -3.28 -19.08 -41.20
CA ALA A 18 -4.14 -18.46 -40.19
C ALA A 18 -5.53 -19.12 -40.10
N ALA A 19 -6.02 -19.76 -41.18
CA ALA A 19 -7.30 -20.48 -41.15
C ALA A 19 -7.25 -21.74 -40.27
N ASN A 20 -6.07 -22.35 -40.13
CA ASN A 20 -5.84 -23.50 -39.24
C ASN A 20 -5.65 -23.09 -37.78
N TRP A 21 -5.52 -21.79 -37.48
CA TRP A 21 -5.36 -21.30 -36.12
C TRP A 21 -6.71 -21.25 -35.40
N HIS A 22 -6.95 -22.20 -34.48
CA HIS A 22 -8.16 -22.17 -33.68
C HIS A 22 -8.19 -20.94 -32.76
N ALA A 23 -9.32 -20.23 -32.76
CA ALA A 23 -9.56 -19.03 -31.94
C ALA A 23 -9.29 -19.25 -30.43
N LYS A 24 -9.39 -20.49 -29.95
CA LYS A 24 -9.02 -20.89 -28.59
C LYS A 24 -7.56 -20.51 -28.27
N PHE A 25 -6.62 -20.75 -29.17
CA PHE A 25 -5.19 -20.50 -28.93
C PHE A 25 -4.85 -19.01 -28.84
N SER A 26 -5.57 -18.13 -29.54
CA SER A 26 -5.42 -16.67 -29.36
C SER A 26 -5.99 -16.19 -28.03
N ARG A 27 -7.11 -16.78 -27.58
CA ARG A 27 -7.84 -16.31 -26.39
C ARG A 27 -7.25 -16.80 -25.09
N SER A 28 -6.81 -18.05 -25.02
CA SER A 28 -6.29 -18.66 -23.78
C SER A 28 -4.77 -18.85 -23.78
N GLY A 29 -4.08 -18.47 -24.86
CA GLY A 29 -2.68 -18.84 -25.09
C GLY A 29 -2.51 -20.35 -25.25
N ASN A 30 -1.27 -20.80 -25.44
CA ASN A 30 -0.94 -22.22 -25.36
C ASN A 30 -1.34 -22.75 -23.98
N SER A 31 -1.91 -23.96 -23.95
CA SER A 31 -2.12 -24.70 -22.71
C SER A 31 -0.77 -24.81 -22.01
N ARG A 32 -0.58 -24.06 -20.92
CA ARG A 32 0.61 -24.19 -20.10
C ARG A 32 0.50 -25.56 -19.43
N ASP A 33 1.59 -26.32 -19.45
CA ASP A 33 1.68 -27.59 -18.73
C ASP A 33 1.82 -27.28 -17.24
N VAL A 34 0.70 -26.90 -16.62
CA VAL A 34 0.63 -26.55 -15.21
C VAL A 34 -0.33 -27.52 -14.51
N PRO A 35 0.09 -28.12 -13.39
CA PRO A 35 -0.81 -28.95 -12.58
C PRO A 35 -2.00 -28.14 -12.07
N GLU A 36 -3.21 -28.71 -12.13
CA GLU A 36 -4.44 -28.07 -11.64
C GLU A 36 -4.38 -27.72 -10.13
N ILE A 37 -3.54 -28.44 -9.38
CA ILE A 37 -3.33 -28.24 -7.94
C ILE A 37 -2.54 -26.94 -7.64
N GLN A 38 -1.87 -26.35 -8.63
CA GLN A 38 -0.97 -25.21 -8.43
C GLN A 38 -1.65 -24.05 -7.69
N THR A 39 -2.88 -23.69 -8.07
CA THR A 39 -3.61 -22.59 -7.44
C THR A 39 -3.88 -22.86 -5.96
N TYR A 40 -4.25 -24.10 -5.60
CA TYR A 40 -4.50 -24.47 -4.21
C TYR A 40 -3.24 -24.43 -3.36
N ILE A 41 -2.09 -24.85 -3.90
CA ILE A 41 -0.81 -24.81 -3.19
C ILE A 41 -0.38 -23.37 -2.92
N VAL A 42 -0.53 -22.48 -3.92
CA VAL A 42 -0.22 -21.05 -3.76
C VAL A 42 -1.19 -20.38 -2.77
N CYS A 43 -2.48 -20.70 -2.84
CA CYS A 43 -3.45 -20.22 -1.86
C CYS A 43 -3.14 -20.73 -0.45
N LEU A 44 -2.74 -21.99 -0.29
CA LEU A 44 -2.40 -22.57 1.01
C LEU A 44 -1.14 -21.92 1.59
N SER A 45 -0.09 -21.73 0.80
CA SER A 45 1.16 -21.12 1.28
C SER A 45 0.95 -19.67 1.71
N THR A 46 0.20 -18.90 0.91
CA THR A 46 -0.18 -17.52 1.26
C THR A 46 -1.12 -17.47 2.46
N ALA A 47 -2.08 -18.39 2.58
CA ALA A 47 -2.97 -18.45 3.73
C ALA A 47 -2.23 -18.76 5.03
N VAL A 48 -1.31 -19.73 5.04
CA VAL A 48 -0.48 -20.04 6.22
C VAL A 48 0.41 -18.86 6.59
N PHE A 49 1.00 -18.18 5.61
CA PHE A 49 1.77 -16.96 5.84
C PHE A 49 0.90 -15.87 6.48
N LEU A 50 -0.30 -15.62 5.95
CA LEU A 50 -1.22 -14.64 6.52
C LEU A 50 -1.70 -15.03 7.92
N LEU A 51 -2.00 -16.30 8.17
CA LEU A 51 -2.41 -16.78 9.48
C LEU A 51 -1.29 -16.58 10.51
N TYR A 52 -0.04 -16.79 10.10
CA TYR A 52 1.11 -16.45 10.93
C TYR A 52 1.15 -14.94 11.26
N PHE A 53 1.03 -14.06 10.26
CA PHE A 53 1.13 -12.61 10.49
C PHE A 53 -0.08 -11.98 11.18
N LEU A 54 -1.28 -12.52 10.98
CA LEU A 54 -2.54 -11.93 11.45
C LEU A 54 -3.01 -12.51 12.78
N VAL A 55 -2.63 -13.76 13.11
CA VAL A 55 -3.20 -14.49 14.27
C VAL A 55 -2.14 -15.04 15.21
N LEU A 56 -1.11 -15.73 14.69
CA LEU A 56 -0.13 -16.45 15.54
C LEU A 56 1.04 -15.58 15.99
N ARG A 57 1.39 -14.54 15.23
CA ARG A 57 2.38 -13.56 15.66
C ARG A 57 1.80 -12.82 16.87
N GLU A 58 2.55 -12.81 17.97
CA GLU A 58 2.20 -12.08 19.19
C GLU A 58 1.74 -10.66 18.85
N GLU A 59 0.74 -10.19 19.62
CA GLU A 59 0.11 -8.89 19.47
C GLU A 59 1.17 -7.81 19.26
N ASN A 60 0.95 -7.02 18.22
CA ASN A 60 1.90 -6.07 17.69
C ASN A 60 2.49 -5.18 18.81
N ASP A 61 3.77 -5.39 19.16
CA ASP A 61 4.53 -4.49 20.04
C ASP A 61 4.50 -3.03 19.50
N ILE A 62 4.17 -2.84 18.22
CA ILE A 62 3.92 -1.54 17.60
C ILE A 62 2.47 -1.06 17.83
N ASP A 63 1.44 -1.90 17.92
CA ASP A 63 0.06 -1.44 18.18
C ASP A 63 -0.07 -0.86 19.58
N ALA A 64 0.53 -1.51 20.59
CA ALA A 64 0.61 -0.96 21.94
C ALA A 64 1.33 0.40 21.94
N LYS A 65 2.37 0.55 21.12
CA LYS A 65 3.08 1.81 20.94
C LYS A 65 2.24 2.83 20.18
N ILE A 66 1.40 2.45 19.22
CA ILE A 66 0.54 3.39 18.44
C ILE A 66 -0.52 4.05 19.33
N GLY A 67 -0.98 3.40 20.40
CA GLY A 67 -1.93 3.96 21.36
C GLY A 67 -1.37 5.04 22.30
N LEU A 68 -0.04 5.14 22.42
CA LEU A 68 0.61 6.21 23.19
C LEU A 68 0.50 7.54 22.43
N SER A 69 0.26 8.63 23.15
CA SER A 69 0.17 9.95 22.53
C SER A 69 1.49 10.31 21.84
N LEU A 70 1.44 11.08 20.76
CA LEU A 70 2.66 11.51 20.05
C LEU A 70 3.59 12.31 20.97
N TYR A 71 3.02 12.97 21.97
CA TYR A 71 3.74 13.73 22.99
C TYR A 71 4.55 12.82 23.93
N ASP A 72 4.05 11.63 24.27
CA ASP A 72 4.76 10.66 25.12
C ASP A 72 5.92 9.94 24.40
N LYS A 73 5.95 9.99 23.05
CA LYS A 73 6.97 9.31 22.25
C LYS A 73 8.20 10.15 21.96
N ILE A 74 8.04 11.47 21.93
CA ILE A 74 9.08 12.39 21.52
C ILE A 74 9.21 13.44 22.63
N ASP A 75 10.23 13.27 23.46
CA ASP A 75 10.56 14.20 24.53
C ASP A 75 10.69 15.63 23.96
N GLY A 76 9.89 16.56 24.49
CA GLY A 76 9.90 17.97 24.09
C GLY A 76 9.02 18.33 22.88
N LEU A 77 8.31 17.38 22.27
CA LEU A 77 7.38 17.69 21.17
C LEU A 77 6.19 18.56 21.61
N GLU A 78 5.67 18.31 22.82
CA GLU A 78 4.58 19.12 23.38
C GLU A 78 5.00 20.58 23.56
N GLU A 79 6.19 20.79 24.13
CA GLU A 79 6.79 22.11 24.33
C GLU A 79 7.05 22.84 23.01
N ALA A 80 7.60 22.14 22.00
CA ALA A 80 7.83 22.72 20.68
C ALA A 80 6.52 23.17 19.99
N ASN A 81 5.47 22.34 20.08
CA ASN A 81 4.15 22.69 19.55
C ASN A 81 3.52 23.87 20.31
N LEU A 82 3.63 23.90 21.64
CA LEU A 82 3.10 24.99 22.46
C LEU A 82 3.84 26.30 22.21
N ASN A 83 5.17 26.28 22.02
CA ASN A 83 5.95 27.45 21.65
C ASN A 83 5.55 28.00 20.26
N THR A 84 5.38 27.11 19.28
CA THR A 84 4.90 27.50 17.95
C THR A 84 3.49 28.10 18.01
N LEU A 85 2.60 27.51 18.81
CA LEU A 85 1.25 28.01 19.03
C LEU A 85 1.24 29.36 19.73
N TYR A 86 2.12 29.55 20.71
CA TYR A 86 2.30 30.81 21.42
C TYR A 86 2.71 31.93 20.47
N GLU A 87 3.73 31.70 19.63
CA GLU A 87 4.18 32.66 18.62
C GLU A 87 3.06 33.02 17.64
N TYR A 88 2.36 32.02 17.10
CA TYR A 88 1.24 32.22 16.19
C TYR A 88 0.08 33.03 16.81
N ASN A 89 -0.28 32.73 18.07
CA ASN A 89 -1.33 33.46 18.77
C ASN A 89 -0.91 34.91 19.07
N LEU A 90 0.37 35.14 19.35
CA LEU A 90 0.93 36.47 19.58
C LEU A 90 0.87 37.32 18.29
N GLU A 91 1.19 36.72 17.15
CA GLU A 91 1.06 37.36 15.83
C GLU A 91 -0.40 37.71 15.49
N LYS A 92 -1.36 36.87 15.90
CA LYS A 92 -2.79 37.05 15.61
C LYS A 92 -3.57 37.81 16.69
N GLY A 93 -2.93 38.18 17.80
CA GLY A 93 -3.58 38.85 18.93
C GLY A 93 -4.61 37.99 19.66
N ILE A 94 -4.44 36.66 19.63
CA ILE A 94 -5.30 35.68 20.30
C ILE A 94 -4.81 35.51 21.76
N ASP A 95 -5.74 35.30 22.71
CA ASP A 95 -5.41 35.13 24.13
C ASP A 95 -4.56 33.86 24.36
N ASN A 96 -3.43 34.02 25.05
CA ASN A 96 -2.41 32.98 25.24
C ASN A 96 -2.39 32.39 26.66
N LYS A 97 -3.33 32.76 27.53
CA LYS A 97 -3.32 32.35 28.95
C LYS A 97 -3.26 30.83 29.14
N GLU A 98 -3.97 30.07 28.32
CA GLU A 98 -4.01 28.61 28.41
C GLU A 98 -2.67 27.97 28.01
N VAL A 99 -2.04 28.49 26.95
CA VAL A 99 -0.74 28.04 26.45
C VAL A 99 0.37 28.31 27.47
N ILE A 100 0.39 29.51 28.06
CA ILE A 100 1.37 29.89 29.09
C ILE A 100 1.21 29.02 30.33
N LYS A 101 -0.03 28.78 30.77
CA LYS A 101 -0.29 27.94 31.94
C LYS A 101 0.23 26.51 31.73
N ARG A 102 0.00 25.92 30.55
CA ARG A 102 0.47 24.57 30.23
C ARG A 102 2.00 24.50 30.14
N LEU A 103 2.64 25.51 29.56
CA LEU A 103 4.11 25.60 29.52
C LEU A 103 4.71 25.64 30.95
N GLN A 104 4.09 26.37 31.88
CA GLN A 104 4.53 26.42 33.27
C GLN A 104 4.38 25.07 33.98
N GLU A 105 3.26 24.36 33.76
CA GLU A 105 3.07 23.01 34.30
C GLU A 105 4.16 22.04 33.82
N LEU A 106 4.56 22.11 32.54
CA LEU A 106 5.65 21.30 31.99
C LEU A 106 7.02 21.66 32.57
N GLU A 107 7.28 22.94 32.86
CA GLU A 107 8.51 23.37 33.52
C GLU A 107 8.61 22.86 34.97
N ASP A 108 7.49 22.85 35.70
CA ASP A 108 7.41 22.34 37.06
C ASP A 108 7.56 20.80 37.12
N GLU A 109 7.01 20.08 36.13
CA GLU A 109 7.19 18.63 35.97
C GLU A 109 8.65 18.25 35.70
N LYS A 110 9.41 19.07 34.95
CA LYS A 110 10.85 18.83 34.68
C LYS A 110 11.77 19.12 35.86
N LYS A 111 11.30 19.92 36.83
CA LYS A 111 12.10 20.38 37.97
C LYS A 111 12.01 19.44 39.18
N ASN A 112 11.01 18.57 39.23
CA ASN A 112 10.88 17.47 40.21
C ASN A 112 11.61 16.21 39.74
#